data_AF-A0A0D1K525-F1
#
_entry.id   AF-A0A0D1K525-F1
#
_cell.length_a   1.000
_cell.length_b   1.000
_cell.length_c   1.000
_cell.angle_alpha   90.00
_cell.angle_beta   90.00
_cell.angle_gamma   90.00
#
_symmetry.space_group_name_H-M   'P 1'
#
loop_
_entity.id
_entity.type
_entity.pdbx_description
1 polymer ?
#
loop_
_entity_poly.entity_id
_entity_poly.type
_entity_poly.pdbx_seq_one_letter_code
_entity_poly.pdbx_strand_id
1 'polypeptide(L)'
;MVGTRIETAPAQSPGWRGGAGPLAILPRVLFRDERPWLAILVGWLLTIAGSTLIGWIVARIAPDNSGPDFGDVSGATKLFLIALFSPVVETLIMAGVLSLLLRFLRPWHAVVASALLWGIAHSLSSPWWGVVIWWPFLIFSTLYVTWRPHGAWRAMAIVASVHILQNLFPALLIVMGK
;
A
#
# COMPACT_ATOMS: atom_id res chain seq x y z
N MET A 1 -37.69 5.70 16.21
CA MET A 1 -36.50 5.97 17.03
C MET A 1 -35.47 4.89 16.68
N VAL A 2 -34.69 5.09 15.60
CA VAL A 2 -33.76 4.07 15.09
C VAL A 2 -32.38 4.35 15.67
N GLY A 3 -32.09 3.72 16.81
CA GLY A 3 -30.75 3.66 17.37
C GLY A 3 -29.99 2.49 16.76
N THR A 4 -29.31 2.70 15.64
CA THR A 4 -28.25 1.80 15.16
C THR A 4 -26.90 2.41 15.47
N ARG A 5 -26.51 2.40 16.74
CA ARG A 5 -25.13 2.69 17.13
C ARG A 5 -24.36 1.37 17.18
N ILE A 6 -23.73 1.00 16.06
CA ILE A 6 -22.56 0.10 16.11
C ILE A 6 -21.32 0.98 15.91
N GLU A 7 -20.66 1.30 17.02
CA GLU A 7 -19.36 1.99 17.10
C GLU A 7 -18.53 1.21 18.13
N THR A 8 -17.22 0.89 17.98
CA THR A 8 -16.16 1.41 17.10
C THR A 8 -14.95 0.44 17.04
N ALA A 9 -14.15 0.52 15.97
CA ALA A 9 -12.68 0.42 15.98
C ALA A 9 -12.11 1.13 14.73
N PRO A 10 -10.90 1.72 14.72
CA PRO A 10 -10.07 2.17 15.84
C PRO A 10 -9.74 3.67 15.78
N ALA A 11 -9.61 4.31 16.95
CA ALA A 11 -8.71 5.44 17.10
C ALA A 11 -7.36 4.89 17.59
N GLN A 12 -6.31 4.88 16.77
CA GLN A 12 -4.93 4.86 17.25
C GLN A 12 -3.93 5.59 16.35
N SER A 13 -3.47 6.71 16.86
CA SER A 13 -2.07 7.12 16.93
C SER A 13 -1.99 7.96 18.20
N PRO A 14 -1.22 7.52 19.20
CA PRO A 14 0.13 8.05 19.37
C PRO A 14 1.12 6.90 19.20
N GLY A 15 1.57 6.66 17.96
CA GLY A 15 2.66 5.71 17.67
C GLY A 15 2.32 4.22 17.77
N TRP A 16 1.04 3.83 17.89
CA TRP A 16 0.53 2.46 18.10
C TRP A 16 0.61 1.88 19.52
N ARG A 17 0.13 2.57 20.56
CA ARG A 17 0.15 2.04 21.94
C ARG A 17 -0.53 0.67 22.05
N GLY A 18 0.27 -0.35 22.41
CA GLY A 18 -0.01 -1.79 22.30
C GLY A 18 1.01 -2.56 21.44
N GLY A 19 1.78 -1.84 20.61
CA GLY A 19 2.98 -2.32 19.90
C GLY A 19 2.81 -2.43 18.39
N ALA A 20 3.80 -1.95 17.63
CA ALA A 20 3.94 -2.19 16.20
C ALA A 20 4.36 -3.64 15.88
N GLY A 21 4.60 -4.46 16.92
CA GLY A 21 5.09 -5.83 16.78
C GLY A 21 6.36 -5.87 15.91
N PRO A 22 6.43 -6.76 14.91
CA PRO A 22 7.57 -6.85 14.00
C PRO A 22 7.73 -5.60 13.11
N LEU A 23 6.67 -4.78 12.93
CA LEU A 23 6.75 -3.56 12.13
C LEU A 23 7.59 -2.47 12.81
N ALA A 24 7.99 -2.64 14.07
CA ALA A 24 8.86 -1.70 14.78
C ALA A 24 10.23 -1.47 14.11
N ILE A 25 10.63 -2.33 13.16
CA ILE A 25 11.80 -2.12 12.29
C ILE A 25 11.62 -0.95 11.32
N LEU A 26 10.38 -0.57 11.00
CA LEU A 26 10.08 0.55 10.11
C LEU A 26 10.34 1.91 10.79
N PRO A 27 10.66 2.96 10.02
CA PRO A 27 10.89 4.29 10.58
C PRO A 27 9.70 4.80 11.39
N ARG A 28 9.97 5.38 12.57
CA ARG A 28 8.95 5.91 13.49
C ARG A 28 8.00 6.93 12.86
N VAL A 29 8.43 7.60 11.79
CA VAL A 29 7.62 8.55 11.02
C VAL A 29 6.35 7.88 10.46
N LEU A 30 6.41 6.61 10.04
CA LEU A 30 5.25 5.90 9.50
C LEU A 30 4.15 5.65 10.54
N PHE A 31 4.47 5.85 11.81
CA PHE A 31 3.60 5.57 12.96
C PHE A 31 3.08 6.85 13.64
N ARG A 32 3.41 8.04 13.11
CA ARG A 32 2.98 9.33 13.63
C ARG A 32 2.03 10.01 12.65
N ASP A 33 0.96 10.59 13.17
CA ASP A 33 -0.12 11.25 12.43
C ASP A 33 -0.04 12.79 12.46
N GLU A 34 1.16 13.33 12.73
CA GLU A 34 1.38 14.76 12.94
C GLU A 34 1.65 15.52 11.61
N ARG A 35 2.46 14.94 10.72
CA ARG A 35 3.03 15.62 9.54
C ARG A 35 2.70 14.87 8.25
N PRO A 36 1.60 15.22 7.55
CA PRO A 36 1.13 14.44 6.40
C PRO A 36 2.12 14.43 5.24
N TRP A 37 2.73 15.58 4.92
CA TRP A 37 3.73 15.68 3.86
C TRP A 37 4.95 14.78 4.11
N LEU A 38 5.37 14.67 5.37
CA LEU A 38 6.53 13.85 5.74
C LEU A 38 6.17 12.36 5.70
N ALA A 39 4.95 12.00 6.12
CA ALA A 39 4.45 10.65 5.97
C ALA A 39 4.36 10.23 4.48
N ILE A 40 3.92 11.14 3.60
CA ILE A 40 3.88 10.90 2.15
C ILE A 40 5.29 10.71 1.60
N LEU A 41 6.21 11.64 1.89
CA LEU A 41 7.59 11.58 1.41
C LEU A 41 8.31 10.30 1.86
N VAL A 42 8.27 10.00 3.16
CA VAL A 42 8.94 8.82 3.73
C VAL A 42 8.25 7.53 3.27
N GLY A 43 6.92 7.52 3.21
CA GLY A 43 6.15 6.42 2.66
C GLY A 43 6.59 6.09 1.23
N TRP A 44 6.67 7.10 0.37
CA TRP A 44 7.05 6.94 -1.04
C TRP A 44 8.49 6.45 -1.18
N LEU A 45 9.44 7.04 -0.45
CA LEU A 45 10.83 6.61 -0.48
C LEU A 45 10.98 5.14 -0.04
N LEU A 46 10.24 4.71 0.98
CA LEU A 46 10.29 3.33 1.45
C LEU A 46 9.61 2.35 0.49
N THR A 47 8.49 2.74 -0.12
CA THR A 47 7.81 1.88 -1.11
C THR A 47 8.69 1.70 -2.33
N ILE A 48 9.28 2.78 -2.86
CA ILE A 48 10.05 2.72 -4.10
C ILE A 48 11.38 2.02 -3.88
N ALA A 49 12.09 2.31 -2.78
CA ALA A 49 13.37 1.67 -2.48
C ALA A 49 13.20 0.16 -2.25
N GLY A 50 12.22 -0.25 -1.44
CA GLY A 50 12.02 -1.67 -1.14
C GLY A 50 11.49 -2.46 -2.33
N SER A 51 10.52 -1.94 -3.07
CA SER A 51 10.02 -2.60 -4.29
C SER A 51 11.10 -2.71 -5.37
N THR A 52 11.93 -1.67 -5.55
CA THR A 52 13.06 -1.71 -6.50
C THR A 52 14.11 -2.74 -6.06
N LEU A 53 14.46 -2.78 -4.77
CA LEU A 53 15.42 -3.75 -4.24
C LEU A 53 14.90 -5.19 -4.41
N ILE A 54 13.65 -5.45 -4.06
CA ILE A 54 13.04 -6.77 -4.22
C ILE A 54 12.94 -7.14 -5.70
N GLY A 55 12.49 -6.21 -6.55
CA GLY A 55 12.44 -6.41 -8.00
C GLY A 55 13.81 -6.73 -8.60
N TRP A 56 14.86 -6.05 -8.15
CA TRP A 56 16.24 -6.35 -8.54
C TRP A 56 16.68 -7.76 -8.11
N ILE A 57 16.34 -8.20 -6.89
CA ILE A 57 16.61 -9.57 -6.43
C ILE A 57 15.85 -10.58 -7.28
N VAL A 58 14.55 -10.35 -7.51
CA VAL A 58 13.69 -11.20 -8.34
C VAL A 58 14.28 -11.36 -9.75
N ALA A 59 14.75 -10.28 -10.37
CA ALA A 59 15.37 -10.32 -11.69
C ALA A 59 16.64 -11.19 -11.76
N ARG A 60 17.28 -11.51 -10.62
CA ARG A 60 18.45 -12.40 -10.55
C ARG A 60 18.11 -13.85 -10.27
N ILE A 61 17.05 -14.10 -9.52
CA ILE A 61 16.63 -15.46 -9.14
C ILE A 61 15.60 -16.06 -10.12
N ALA A 62 14.89 -15.20 -10.83
CA ALA A 62 13.86 -15.55 -11.81
C ALA A 62 13.98 -14.64 -13.05
N PRO A 63 15.08 -14.75 -13.82
CA PRO A 63 15.34 -13.88 -14.97
C PRO A 63 14.28 -14.03 -16.08
N ASP A 64 13.64 -15.19 -16.17
CA ASP A 64 12.59 -15.49 -17.17
C ASP A 64 11.20 -14.96 -16.74
N ASN A 65 11.10 -14.25 -15.62
CA ASN A 65 9.85 -13.62 -15.21
C ASN A 65 9.51 -12.43 -16.10
N SER A 66 8.50 -12.58 -16.95
CA SER A 66 7.99 -11.52 -17.83
C SER A 66 7.26 -10.38 -17.09
N GLY A 67 6.99 -10.53 -15.79
CA GLY A 67 6.17 -9.59 -15.04
C GLY A 67 4.68 -9.65 -15.45
N PRO A 68 3.85 -8.72 -14.96
CA PRO A 68 2.44 -8.64 -15.34
C PRO A 68 2.28 -8.12 -16.78
N ASP A 69 1.29 -8.67 -17.51
CA ASP A 69 0.85 -8.14 -18.80
C ASP A 69 -0.18 -7.02 -18.59
N PHE A 70 0.14 -5.82 -19.09
CA PHE A 70 -0.74 -4.65 -19.04
C PHE A 70 -1.55 -4.43 -20.32
N GLY A 71 -1.51 -5.39 -21.25
CA GLY A 71 -2.21 -5.37 -22.51
C GLY A 71 -1.63 -4.40 -23.55
N ASP A 72 -2.18 -4.50 -24.76
CA ASP A 72 -1.83 -3.64 -25.89
C ASP A 72 -2.78 -2.44 -25.98
N VAL A 73 -2.51 -1.44 -25.14
CA VAL A 73 -3.22 -0.15 -25.14
C VAL A 73 -2.22 1.00 -25.24
N SER A 74 -2.70 2.19 -25.61
CA SER A 74 -1.85 3.37 -25.78
C SER A 74 -1.03 3.69 -24.52
N GLY A 75 0.16 4.27 -24.69
CA GLY A 75 1.00 4.67 -23.56
C GLY A 75 0.30 5.64 -22.59
N ALA A 76 -0.52 6.56 -23.11
CA ALA A 76 -1.35 7.44 -22.29
C ALA A 76 -2.38 6.67 -21.45
N THR A 77 -3.01 5.65 -22.05
CA THR A 77 -3.93 4.75 -21.35
C THR A 77 -3.21 3.95 -20.27
N LYS A 78 -2.02 3.39 -20.55
CA LYS A 78 -1.20 2.69 -19.55
C LYS A 78 -0.83 3.62 -18.38
N LEU A 79 -0.39 4.84 -18.68
CA LEU A 79 -0.04 5.82 -17.66
C LEU A 79 -1.25 6.16 -16.78
N PHE A 80 -2.40 6.45 -17.37
CA PHE A 80 -3.62 6.72 -16.62
C PHE A 80 -4.04 5.54 -15.74
N LEU A 81 -4.05 4.32 -16.31
CA LEU A 81 -4.46 3.12 -15.58
C LEU A 81 -3.51 2.78 -14.44
N ILE A 82 -2.21 2.72 -14.71
CA ILE A 82 -1.19 2.24 -13.76
C ILE A 82 -0.84 3.30 -12.72
N ALA A 83 -0.69 4.57 -13.11
CA ALA A 83 -0.22 5.62 -12.21
C ALA A 83 -1.34 6.34 -11.46
N LEU A 84 -2.59 6.28 -11.92
CA LEU A 84 -3.69 7.04 -11.32
C LEU A 84 -4.91 6.17 -10.98
N PHE A 85 -5.54 5.55 -11.98
CA PHE A 85 -6.82 4.89 -11.79
C PHE A 85 -6.72 3.66 -10.87
N SER A 86 -5.83 2.70 -11.18
CA SER A 86 -5.65 1.51 -10.34
C SER A 86 -5.17 1.88 -8.93
N PRO A 87 -4.18 2.76 -8.71
CA PRO A 87 -3.77 3.17 -7.37
C PRO A 87 -4.93 3.71 -6.52
N VAL A 88 -5.80 4.55 -7.08
CA VAL A 88 -6.95 5.10 -6.36
C VAL A 88 -7.97 4.01 -6.01
N VAL A 89 -8.33 3.17 -6.98
CA VAL A 89 -9.30 2.08 -6.80
C VAL A 89 -8.77 1.03 -5.82
N GLU A 90 -7.51 0.62 -5.96
CA GLU A 90 -6.87 -0.34 -5.07
C GLU A 90 -6.75 0.21 -3.66
N THR A 91 -6.40 1.49 -3.48
CA THR A 91 -6.36 2.09 -2.15
C THR A 91 -7.76 2.11 -1.51
N LEU A 92 -8.82 2.37 -2.29
CA LEU A 92 -10.21 2.28 -1.85
C LEU A 92 -10.57 0.88 -1.35
N ILE A 93 -10.26 -0.14 -2.15
CA ILE A 93 -10.48 -1.55 -1.79
C ILE A 93 -9.65 -1.92 -0.55
N MET A 94 -8.37 -1.53 -0.50
CA MET A 94 -7.46 -1.80 0.61
C MET A 94 -7.99 -1.19 1.91
N ALA A 95 -8.48 0.05 1.89
CA ALA A 95 -9.07 0.68 3.07
C ALA A 95 -10.32 -0.05 3.56
N GLY A 96 -11.15 -0.57 2.64
CA GLY A 96 -12.30 -1.42 2.97
C GLY A 96 -11.85 -2.71 3.66
N VAL A 97 -10.89 -3.42 3.05
CA VAL A 97 -10.30 -4.65 3.61
C VAL A 97 -9.68 -4.39 4.98
N LEU A 98 -8.84 -3.37 5.12
CA LEU A 98 -8.22 -3.01 6.41
C LEU A 98 -9.26 -2.62 7.45
N SER A 99 -10.28 -1.84 7.08
CA SER A 99 -11.36 -1.47 8.00
C SER A 99 -12.13 -2.69 8.50
N LEU A 100 -12.28 -3.74 7.67
CA LEU A 100 -12.87 -5.00 8.08
C LEU A 100 -11.91 -5.80 8.99
N LEU A 101 -10.64 -5.95 8.59
CA LEU A 101 -9.62 -6.67 9.36
C LEU A 101 -9.43 -6.08 10.76
N LEU A 102 -9.44 -4.74 10.89
CA LEU A 102 -9.31 -4.03 12.15
C LEU A 102 -10.47 -4.25 13.12
N ARG A 103 -11.59 -4.85 12.68
CA ARG A 103 -12.68 -5.29 13.57
C ARG A 103 -12.34 -6.57 14.32
N PHE A 104 -11.40 -7.37 13.80
CA PHE A 104 -11.11 -8.72 14.30
C PHE A 104 -9.65 -8.89 14.75
N LEU A 105 -8.73 -8.10 14.20
CA LEU A 105 -7.29 -8.23 14.40
C LEU A 105 -6.71 -7.05 15.14
N ARG A 106 -5.61 -7.29 15.88
CA ARG A 106 -4.75 -6.19 16.34
C ARG A 106 -4.11 -5.51 15.14
N PRO A 107 -3.73 -4.23 15.26
CA PRO A 107 -3.46 -3.49 14.05
C PRO A 107 -2.25 -3.93 13.23
N TRP A 108 -1.14 -4.32 13.87
CA TRP A 108 0.02 -4.82 13.12
C TRP A 108 -0.30 -6.15 12.42
N HIS A 109 -1.15 -7.00 13.00
CA HIS A 109 -1.64 -8.20 12.31
C HIS A 109 -2.50 -7.84 11.10
N ALA A 110 -3.39 -6.84 11.23
CA ALA A 110 -4.22 -6.36 10.11
C ALA A 110 -3.35 -5.81 8.97
N VAL A 111 -2.29 -5.07 9.29
CA VAL A 111 -1.31 -4.55 8.31
C VAL A 111 -0.61 -5.70 7.58
N VAL A 112 -0.05 -6.66 8.31
CA VAL A 112 0.65 -7.82 7.71
C VAL A 112 -0.33 -8.67 6.89
N ALA A 113 -1.51 -8.97 7.42
CA ALA A 113 -2.53 -9.72 6.72
C ALA A 113 -2.96 -9.02 5.42
N SER A 114 -3.20 -7.71 5.46
CA SER A 114 -3.54 -6.96 4.25
C SER A 114 -2.40 -6.98 3.23
N ALA A 115 -1.15 -6.77 3.64
CA ALA A 115 0.00 -6.81 2.75
C ALA A 115 0.15 -8.17 2.06
N LEU A 116 -0.02 -9.26 2.80
CA LEU A 116 0.03 -10.63 2.27
C LEU A 116 -1.13 -10.91 1.33
N LEU A 117 -2.35 -10.50 1.66
CA LEU A 117 -3.52 -10.64 0.77
C LEU A 117 -3.27 -9.97 -0.58
N TRP A 118 -2.71 -8.76 -0.57
CA TRP A 118 -2.36 -8.04 -1.80
C TRP A 118 -1.23 -8.70 -2.57
N GLY A 119 -0.19 -9.18 -1.89
CA GLY A 119 0.86 -9.98 -2.51
C GLY A 119 0.29 -11.21 -3.22
N ILE A 120 -0.54 -11.99 -2.52
CA ILE A 120 -1.20 -13.19 -3.08
C ILE A 120 -2.08 -12.83 -4.28
N ALA A 121 -2.91 -11.79 -4.16
CA ALA A 121 -3.79 -11.37 -5.25
C ALA A 121 -3.00 -11.01 -6.52
N HIS A 122 -1.86 -10.36 -6.38
CA HIS A 122 -0.98 -10.02 -7.50
C HIS A 122 -0.20 -11.23 -8.03
N SER A 123 0.14 -12.18 -7.16
CA SER A 123 0.73 -13.46 -7.57
C SER A 123 -0.18 -14.28 -8.48
N LEU A 124 -1.51 -14.04 -8.48
CA LEU A 124 -2.44 -14.70 -9.41
C LEU A 124 -2.26 -14.24 -10.87
N SER A 125 -1.74 -13.03 -11.09
CA SER A 125 -1.41 -12.54 -12.43
C SER A 125 0.03 -12.89 -12.81
N SER A 126 0.98 -12.73 -11.89
CA SER A 126 2.37 -13.15 -12.07
C SER A 126 2.97 -13.49 -10.71
N PRO A 127 3.44 -14.74 -10.46
CA PRO A 127 3.85 -15.19 -9.14
C PRO A 127 4.84 -14.25 -8.43
N TRP A 128 5.86 -13.80 -9.17
CA TRP A 128 6.90 -12.92 -8.65
C TRP A 128 6.47 -11.46 -8.49
N TRP A 129 5.43 -11.04 -9.21
CA TRP A 129 4.87 -9.70 -9.06
C TRP A 129 4.31 -9.50 -7.65
N GLY A 130 3.61 -10.50 -7.11
CA GLY A 130 3.14 -10.46 -5.73
C GLY A 130 4.26 -10.33 -4.69
N VAL A 131 5.43 -10.92 -4.95
CA VAL A 131 6.64 -10.79 -4.11
C VAL A 131 7.19 -9.37 -4.11
N VAL A 132 7.03 -8.62 -5.20
CA VAL A 132 7.39 -7.19 -5.24
C VAL A 132 6.31 -6.33 -4.59
N ILE A 133 5.04 -6.67 -4.81
CA ILE A 133 3.87 -5.84 -4.46
C ILE A 133 3.47 -5.92 -2.98
N TRP A 134 3.72 -7.03 -2.27
CA TRP A 134 3.36 -7.07 -0.83
C TRP A 134 4.07 -5.97 -0.01
N TRP A 135 5.29 -5.59 -0.40
CA TRP A 135 6.08 -4.57 0.30
C TRP A 135 5.43 -3.18 0.29
N PRO A 136 5.11 -2.56 -0.86
CA PRO A 136 4.42 -1.28 -0.86
C PRO A 136 3.08 -1.35 -0.11
N PHE A 137 2.31 -2.44 -0.23
CA PHE A 137 1.06 -2.60 0.52
C PHE A 137 1.26 -2.70 2.04
N LEU A 138 2.41 -3.18 2.52
CA LEU A 138 2.77 -3.11 3.95
C LEU A 138 2.89 -1.66 4.42
N ILE A 139 3.55 -0.82 3.64
CA ILE A 139 3.73 0.62 3.95
C ILE A 139 2.39 1.36 3.83
N PHE A 140 1.63 1.10 2.76
CA PHE A 140 0.29 1.67 2.55
C PHE A 140 -0.66 1.33 3.70
N SER A 141 -0.68 0.08 4.12
CA SER A 141 -1.51 -0.39 5.23
C SER A 141 -1.09 0.26 6.56
N THR A 142 0.22 0.40 6.78
CA THR A 142 0.77 1.07 7.97
C THR A 142 0.32 2.52 8.03
N LEU A 143 0.45 3.25 6.92
CA LEU A 143 0.01 4.65 6.82
C LEU A 143 -1.50 4.79 6.96
N TYR A 144 -2.28 3.91 6.31
CA TYR A 144 -3.73 3.94 6.42
C TYR A 144 -4.17 3.88 7.88
N VAL A 145 -3.65 2.91 8.63
CA VAL A 145 -4.12 2.73 10.00
C VAL A 145 -3.58 3.83 10.92
N THR A 146 -2.35 4.30 10.71
CA THR A 146 -1.77 5.42 11.46
C THR A 146 -2.60 6.69 11.31
N TRP A 147 -3.08 7.00 10.11
CA TRP A 147 -3.85 8.20 9.82
C TRP A 147 -5.36 8.04 10.00
N ARG A 148 -5.83 6.80 10.23
CA ARG A 148 -7.26 6.47 10.41
C ARG A 148 -7.99 7.26 11.51
N PRO A 149 -7.36 7.65 12.64
CA PRO A 149 -8.01 8.46 13.68
C PRO A 149 -8.49 9.83 13.19
N HIS A 150 -7.83 10.38 12.17
CA HIS A 150 -8.25 11.64 11.55
C HIS A 150 -9.30 11.47 10.44
N GLY A 151 -9.90 10.28 10.33
CA GLY A 151 -10.94 9.96 9.37
C GLY A 151 -10.45 9.09 8.20
N ALA A 152 -11.36 8.27 7.68
CA ALA A 152 -11.06 7.32 6.61
C ALA A 152 -10.57 8.02 5.33
N TRP A 153 -11.19 9.15 4.97
CA TRP A 153 -10.84 9.89 3.76
C TRP A 153 -9.49 10.59 3.84
N ARG A 154 -9.07 11.04 5.03
CA ARG A 154 -7.74 11.62 5.20
C ARG A 154 -6.65 10.56 5.11
N ALA A 155 -6.86 9.41 5.76
CA ALA A 155 -5.98 8.25 5.62
C ALA A 155 -5.89 7.78 4.16
N MET A 156 -7.04 7.70 3.47
CA MET A 156 -7.13 7.39 2.05
C MET A 156 -6.29 8.33 1.19
N ALA A 157 -6.47 9.65 1.35
CA ALA A 157 -5.77 10.65 0.55
C ALA A 157 -4.25 10.55 0.72
N ILE A 158 -3.77 10.31 1.95
CA ILE A 158 -2.35 10.15 2.23
C ILE A 158 -1.81 8.90 1.54
N VAL A 159 -2.48 7.75 1.70
CA VAL A 159 -2.02 6.51 1.08
C VAL A 159 -2.11 6.58 -0.44
N ALA A 160 -3.21 7.08 -1.00
CA ALA A 160 -3.37 7.23 -2.44
C ALA A 160 -2.29 8.13 -3.03
N SER A 161 -1.88 9.20 -2.33
CA SER A 161 -0.75 10.03 -2.75
C SER A 161 0.55 9.23 -2.84
N VAL A 162 0.85 8.41 -1.82
CA VAL A 162 2.03 7.54 -1.84
C VAL A 162 1.94 6.49 -2.94
N HIS A 163 0.77 5.88 -3.13
CA HIS A 163 0.54 4.84 -4.13
C HIS A 163 0.66 5.37 -5.56
N ILE A 164 0.11 6.55 -5.83
CA ILE A 164 0.29 7.26 -7.12
C ILE A 164 1.77 7.53 -7.37
N LEU A 165 2.50 8.08 -6.39
CA LEU A 165 3.94 8.34 -6.53
C LEU A 165 4.76 7.05 -6.73
N GLN A 166 4.38 5.97 -6.05
CA GLN A 166 4.98 4.65 -6.21
C GLN A 166 4.81 4.11 -7.63
N ASN A 167 3.61 4.25 -8.21
CA ASN A 167 3.32 3.67 -9.53
C ASN A 167 3.65 4.59 -10.69
N LEU A 168 3.78 5.90 -10.46
CA LEU A 168 4.16 6.85 -11.50
C LEU A 168 5.52 6.51 -12.11
N PHE A 169 6.52 6.17 -11.28
CA PHE A 169 7.85 5.87 -11.79
C PHE A 169 7.88 4.59 -12.66
N PRO A 170 7.37 3.42 -12.22
CA PRO A 170 7.24 2.23 -13.07
C PRO A 170 6.38 2.47 -14.32
N ALA A 171 5.27 3.21 -14.21
CA ALA A 171 4.42 3.50 -15.36
C ALA A 171 5.17 4.31 -16.44
N LEU A 172 6.00 5.28 -16.03
CA LEU A 172 6.85 6.02 -16.96
C LEU A 172 7.87 5.11 -17.64
N LEU A 173 8.53 4.20 -16.90
CA LEU A 173 9.47 3.25 -17.48
C LEU A 173 8.79 2.32 -18.51
N ILE A 174 7.63 1.76 -18.16
CA ILE A 174 6.83 0.91 -19.06
C ILE A 174 6.47 1.65 -20.35
N VAL A 175 5.99 2.88 -20.25
CA VAL A 175 5.61 3.69 -21.42
C VAL A 175 6.83 4.10 -22.25
N MET A 176 8.01 4.23 -21.62
CA MET A 176 9.28 4.50 -22.29
C MET A 176 9.96 3.24 -22.86
N GLY A 177 9.39 2.04 -22.64
CA GLY A 177 9.97 0.77 -23.07
C GLY A 177 11.24 0.39 -22.30
N LYS A 178 11.33 0.76 -21.02
CA LYS A 178 12.48 0.50 -20.13
C LYS A 178 12.12 -0.41 -18.97
#